data_AF-A0A924ESY8-F1
#
_entry.id   AF-A0A924ESY8-F1
#
_cell.length_a   1.000
_cell.length_b   1.000
_cell.length_c   1.000
_cell.angle_alpha   90.00
_cell.angle_beta   90.00
_cell.angle_gamma   90.00
#
_symmetry.space_group_name_H-M   'P 1'
#
loop_
_entity.id
_entity.type
_entity.pdbx_description
1 polymer ?
#
loop_
_entity_poly.entity_id
_entity_poly.type
_entity_poly.pdbx_seq_one_letter_code
_entity_poly.pdbx_strand_id
1 'polypeptide(L)'
;DRRRPTTPLQTPLPPQPPDPEPAGSHPIQLLRTYPRRLGGYPFAPAGERSVARGYTKAVTQARHLIYIEDQYLWSPPVAATLAVALQRNPGLHLLAVLPQFPDQDGRVSRPPNLIGRDRAIATLREVAPGRVAIYALESPTGVPVYVHAKVCVIDDQWASVGSDNFNRRSWTHDSELAAAVCQSGYARELRLNLAGEHLDRAVPLDDLHDPVRMFTAFADSAARLQRWYDGGCVGVRPPGRLRPVNDGTLAPLTRVWATVLYHLVYDPDGRPIKHRMGRSF
;
A
#
# COMPACT_ATOMS: atom_id res chain seq x y z
N ASP A 1 -24.49 13.67 30.76
CA ASP A 1 -23.06 13.98 30.98
C ASP A 1 -22.22 13.10 30.08
N ARG A 2 -21.55 13.57 29.02
CA ARG A 2 -20.58 14.66 28.97
C ARG A 2 -20.78 15.49 27.70
N ARG A 3 -21.15 16.75 27.88
CA ARG A 3 -20.88 17.82 26.92
C ARG A 3 -19.36 17.83 26.69
N ARG A 4 -18.90 17.55 25.45
CA ARG A 4 -17.51 17.92 25.11
C ARG A 4 -17.44 19.44 25.15
N PRO A 5 -16.52 20.03 25.94
CA PRO A 5 -16.42 21.47 26.05
C PRO A 5 -15.98 22.06 24.71
N THR A 6 -16.59 23.21 24.40
CA THR A 6 -16.07 24.30 23.55
C THR A 6 -15.56 23.90 22.17
N THR A 7 -16.30 24.31 21.14
CA THR A 7 -15.73 24.71 19.84
C THR A 7 -14.35 25.31 20.11
N PRO A 8 -13.25 24.72 19.64
CA PRO A 8 -11.96 25.38 19.75
C PRO A 8 -12.17 26.78 19.21
N LEU A 9 -11.76 27.81 19.97
CA LEU A 9 -11.58 29.14 19.41
C LEU A 9 -10.93 28.91 18.05
N GLN A 10 -11.61 29.32 16.97
CA GLN A 10 -11.06 29.22 15.63
C GLN A 10 -9.84 30.13 15.61
N THR A 11 -8.70 29.60 16.04
CA THR A 11 -7.42 30.23 15.82
C THR A 11 -7.33 30.35 14.31
N PRO A 12 -7.19 31.57 13.76
CA PRO A 12 -6.99 31.73 12.33
C PRO A 12 -5.85 30.80 11.93
N LEU A 13 -6.01 30.10 10.81
CA LEU A 13 -4.89 29.36 10.25
C LEU A 13 -3.72 30.35 10.09
N PRO A 14 -2.48 29.92 10.36
CA PRO A 14 -1.34 30.77 10.07
C PRO A 14 -1.41 31.22 8.61
N PRO A 15 -0.91 32.44 8.30
CA PRO A 15 -0.84 32.88 6.91
C PRO A 15 -0.10 31.83 6.08
N GLN A 16 -0.60 31.59 4.87
CA GLN A 16 0.05 30.65 3.96
C GLN A 16 1.49 31.12 3.73
N PRO A 17 2.50 30.26 3.94
CA PRO A 17 3.89 30.60 3.62
C PRO A 17 4.03 30.84 2.12
N PRO A 18 5.08 31.56 1.67
CA PRO A 18 5.39 31.65 0.24
C PRO A 18 5.56 30.25 -0.36
N ASP A 19 5.31 30.14 -1.67
CA ASP A 19 5.56 28.91 -2.39
C ASP A 19 7.03 28.50 -2.23
N PRO A 20 7.33 27.20 -2.08
CA PRO A 20 8.72 26.73 -2.00
C PRO A 20 9.45 27.00 -3.32
N GLU A 21 10.76 27.20 -3.22
CA GLU A 21 11.62 27.30 -4.41
C GLU A 21 11.51 26.04 -5.28
N PRO A 22 11.63 26.16 -6.62
CA PRO A 22 11.60 25.01 -7.52
C PRO A 22 12.59 23.91 -7.10
N ALA A 23 12.08 22.71 -6.85
CA ALA A 23 12.87 21.55 -6.45
C ALA A 23 12.78 20.44 -7.50
N GLY A 24 13.81 20.32 -8.33
CA GLY A 24 13.90 19.32 -9.39
C GLY A 24 13.10 19.66 -10.66
N SER A 25 13.18 18.78 -11.66
CA SER A 25 12.59 18.98 -13.00
C SER A 25 11.52 17.94 -13.36
N HIS A 26 11.16 17.06 -12.43
CA HIS A 26 10.24 15.97 -12.71
C HIS A 26 8.80 16.47 -12.87
N PRO A 27 8.04 15.95 -13.85
CA PRO A 27 6.62 16.22 -13.94
C PRO A 27 5.87 15.52 -12.80
N ILE A 28 5.17 16.30 -11.98
CA ILE A 28 4.40 15.82 -10.83
C ILE A 28 2.92 16.12 -11.04
N GLN A 29 2.06 15.14 -10.79
CA GLN A 29 0.62 15.32 -10.67
C GLN A 29 0.18 15.08 -9.23
N LEU A 30 -0.45 16.08 -8.62
CA LEU A 30 -1.11 15.89 -7.32
C LEU A 30 -2.43 15.14 -7.51
N LEU A 31 -2.62 14.10 -6.71
CA LEU A 31 -3.81 13.29 -6.63
C LEU A 31 -4.38 13.40 -5.20
N ARG A 32 -5.71 13.44 -5.08
CA ARG A 32 -6.41 13.64 -3.82
C ARG A 32 -7.61 12.72 -3.70
N THR A 33 -7.93 12.39 -2.46
CA THR A 33 -9.23 11.86 -2.08
C THR A 33 -9.93 12.88 -1.20
N TYR A 34 -11.15 13.23 -1.54
CA TYR A 34 -12.09 13.89 -0.64
C TYR A 34 -13.43 13.17 -0.73
N PRO A 35 -14.03 12.75 0.39
CA PRO A 35 -15.36 12.15 0.37
C PRO A 35 -16.41 13.15 -0.07
N ARG A 36 -17.53 12.63 -0.59
CA ARG A 36 -18.75 13.45 -0.68
C ARG A 36 -19.35 13.60 0.72
N ARG A 37 -19.28 14.79 1.31
CA ARG A 37 -19.93 15.13 2.59
C ARG A 37 -21.18 15.99 2.37
N LEU A 38 -22.18 15.85 3.23
CA LEU A 38 -23.32 16.77 3.25
C LEU A 38 -22.82 18.16 3.67
N GLY A 39 -23.15 19.21 2.92
CA GLY A 39 -22.52 20.54 3.05
C GLY A 39 -21.22 20.72 2.25
N GLY A 40 -20.56 19.62 1.88
CA GLY A 40 -19.46 19.57 0.91
C GLY A 40 -18.16 20.27 1.32
N TYR A 41 -17.11 20.02 0.54
CA TYR A 41 -15.98 20.94 0.42
C TYR A 41 -16.31 21.92 -0.71
N PRO A 42 -16.19 23.25 -0.54
CA PRO A 42 -16.45 24.21 -1.63
C PRO A 42 -15.63 23.92 -2.89
N PHE A 43 -14.40 23.43 -2.72
CA PHE A 43 -13.48 23.05 -3.80
C PHE A 43 -13.69 21.62 -4.34
N ALA A 44 -14.46 20.78 -3.64
CA ALA A 44 -14.79 19.42 -4.08
C ALA A 44 -16.23 19.03 -3.68
N PRO A 45 -17.28 19.66 -4.25
CA PRO A 45 -18.66 19.44 -3.80
C PRO A 45 -19.17 18.00 -3.99
N ALA A 46 -18.66 17.30 -5.02
CA ALA A 46 -18.94 15.89 -5.28
C ALA A 46 -17.91 14.92 -4.64
N GLY A 47 -16.96 15.47 -3.87
CA GLY A 47 -15.70 14.82 -3.51
C GLY A 47 -14.71 14.76 -4.67
N GLU A 48 -13.50 14.30 -4.38
CA GLU A 48 -12.43 14.04 -5.34
C GLU A 48 -11.93 12.60 -5.14
N ARG A 49 -11.58 11.91 -6.24
CA ARG A 49 -11.12 10.52 -6.24
C ARG A 49 -9.98 10.35 -7.25
N SER A 50 -9.15 11.38 -7.41
CA SER A 50 -8.06 11.38 -8.37
C SER A 50 -6.97 10.37 -7.98
N VAL A 51 -6.79 10.09 -6.69
CA VAL A 51 -5.98 8.95 -6.20
C VAL A 51 -6.46 7.64 -6.83
N ALA A 52 -7.71 7.25 -6.56
CA ALA A 52 -8.25 5.98 -7.04
C ALA A 52 -8.23 5.85 -8.57
N ARG A 53 -8.53 6.94 -9.28
CA ARG A 53 -8.50 6.97 -10.75
C ARG A 53 -7.07 6.91 -11.30
N GLY A 54 -6.12 7.58 -10.65
CA GLY A 54 -4.69 7.54 -10.99
C GLY A 54 -4.14 6.12 -10.88
N TYR A 55 -4.32 5.47 -9.73
CA TYR A 55 -3.91 4.08 -9.53
C TYR A 55 -4.59 3.13 -10.50
N THR A 56 -5.92 3.24 -10.70
CA THR A 56 -6.63 2.38 -11.65
C THR A 56 -6.06 2.52 -13.07
N LYS A 57 -5.78 3.75 -13.52
CA LYS A 57 -5.16 4.00 -14.83
C LYS A 57 -3.73 3.45 -14.92
N ALA A 58 -2.92 3.61 -13.88
CA ALA A 58 -1.53 3.14 -13.89
C ALA A 58 -1.45 1.61 -13.82
N VAL A 59 -2.18 0.98 -12.89
CA VAL A 59 -2.22 -0.49 -12.71
C VAL A 59 -2.74 -1.20 -13.96
N THR A 60 -3.75 -0.68 -14.64
CA THR A 60 -4.26 -1.30 -15.88
C THR A 60 -3.26 -1.26 -17.05
N GLN A 61 -2.26 -0.37 -16.99
CA GLN A 61 -1.19 -0.26 -17.99
C GLN A 61 0.06 -1.05 -17.60
N ALA A 62 0.13 -1.59 -16.39
CA ALA A 62 1.30 -2.32 -15.91
C ALA A 62 1.61 -3.56 -16.77
N ARG A 63 2.89 -3.89 -16.91
CA ARG A 63 3.42 -4.97 -17.76
C ARG A 63 4.44 -5.86 -17.07
N HIS A 64 5.30 -5.31 -16.22
CA HIS A 64 6.47 -6.02 -15.69
C HIS A 64 6.45 -6.15 -14.16
N LEU A 65 6.32 -5.04 -13.43
CA LEU A 65 6.32 -5.04 -11.97
C LEU A 65 5.44 -3.91 -11.40
N ILE A 66 4.56 -4.30 -10.49
CA ILE A 66 3.94 -3.39 -9.51
C ILE A 66 4.65 -3.62 -8.18
N TYR A 67 5.37 -2.61 -7.70
CA TYR A 67 6.00 -2.58 -6.38
C TYR A 67 5.17 -1.70 -5.44
N ILE A 68 4.85 -2.19 -4.25
CA ILE A 68 4.02 -1.48 -3.26
C ILE A 68 4.67 -1.57 -1.87
N GLU A 69 4.77 -0.45 -1.17
CA GLU A 69 4.95 -0.44 0.28
C GLU A 69 3.73 0.24 0.90
N ASP A 70 2.96 -0.51 1.70
CA ASP A 70 1.69 -0.02 2.22
C ASP A 70 1.39 -0.59 3.60
N GLN A 71 0.80 0.25 4.45
CA GLN A 71 0.40 -0.14 5.79
C GLN A 71 -0.75 -1.17 5.80
N TYR A 72 -1.66 -1.06 4.83
CA TYR A 72 -3.02 -1.57 4.90
C TYR A 72 -3.54 -2.12 3.56
N LEU A 73 -2.74 -2.82 2.74
CA LEU A 73 -3.13 -3.41 1.43
C LEU A 73 -4.38 -4.32 1.48
N TRP A 74 -5.54 -3.73 1.75
CA TRP A 74 -6.73 -4.35 2.33
C TRP A 74 -7.92 -3.66 1.70
N SER A 75 -8.33 -4.10 0.53
CA SER A 75 -9.72 -3.90 0.11
C SER A 75 -10.04 -4.76 -1.11
N PRO A 76 -11.21 -5.45 -1.14
CA PRO A 76 -11.60 -6.25 -2.30
C PRO A 76 -11.63 -5.48 -3.65
N PRO A 77 -12.12 -4.23 -3.73
CA PRO A 77 -12.01 -3.42 -4.95
C PRO A 77 -10.58 -3.15 -5.40
N VAL A 78 -9.66 -2.86 -4.48
CA VAL A 78 -8.25 -2.61 -4.80
C VAL A 78 -7.58 -3.90 -5.30
N ALA A 79 -7.79 -5.01 -4.57
CA ALA A 79 -7.33 -6.33 -4.97
C ALA A 79 -7.90 -6.76 -6.32
N ALA A 80 -9.17 -6.45 -6.62
CA ALA A 80 -9.77 -6.74 -7.91
C ALA A 80 -9.08 -6.00 -9.06
N THR A 81 -8.72 -4.73 -8.88
CA THR A 81 -7.98 -3.96 -9.90
C THR A 81 -6.61 -4.57 -10.18
N LEU A 82 -5.87 -4.97 -9.13
CA LEU A 82 -4.59 -5.66 -9.25
C LEU A 82 -4.74 -7.04 -9.92
N ALA A 83 -5.74 -7.83 -9.50
CA ALA A 83 -6.02 -9.14 -10.06
C ALA A 83 -6.32 -9.06 -11.57
N VAL A 84 -7.14 -8.10 -12.01
CA VAL A 84 -7.43 -7.89 -13.43
C VAL A 84 -6.16 -7.55 -14.21
N ALA A 85 -5.27 -6.73 -13.68
CA ALA A 85 -3.99 -6.41 -14.34
C ALA A 85 -3.07 -7.64 -14.45
N LEU A 86 -2.98 -8.45 -13.38
CA LEU A 86 -2.19 -9.68 -13.31
C LEU A 86 -2.71 -10.79 -14.25
N GLN A 87 -4.03 -10.86 -14.47
CA GLN A 87 -4.65 -11.76 -15.45
C GLN A 87 -4.36 -11.34 -16.88
N ARG A 88 -4.48 -10.04 -17.16
CA ARG A 88 -4.27 -9.49 -18.50
C ARG A 88 -2.82 -9.56 -18.96
N ASN A 89 -1.86 -9.53 -18.02
CA ASN A 89 -0.43 -9.48 -18.32
C ASN A 89 0.28 -10.66 -17.64
N PRO A 90 0.53 -11.77 -18.35
CA PRO A 90 1.22 -12.93 -17.79
C PRO A 90 2.65 -12.65 -17.30
N GLY A 91 3.32 -11.65 -17.86
CA GLY A 91 4.66 -11.20 -17.44
C GLY A 91 4.68 -10.26 -16.23
N LEU A 92 3.51 -9.79 -15.77
CA LEU A 92 3.42 -8.85 -14.66
C LEU A 92 3.60 -9.56 -13.32
N HIS A 93 4.45 -8.99 -12.48
CA HIS A 93 4.65 -9.40 -11.09
C HIS A 93 4.11 -8.34 -10.13
N LEU A 94 3.68 -8.79 -8.95
CA LEU A 94 3.30 -7.94 -7.83
C LEU A 94 4.23 -8.23 -6.65
N LEU A 95 4.97 -7.22 -6.21
CA LEU A 95 5.84 -7.28 -5.05
C LEU A 95 5.34 -6.25 -4.02
N ALA A 96 4.97 -6.70 -2.82
CA ALA A 96 4.49 -5.83 -1.77
C ALA A 96 5.29 -5.97 -0.46
N VAL A 97 5.47 -4.87 0.25
CA VAL A 97 6.04 -4.81 1.59
C VAL A 97 4.99 -4.26 2.55
N LEU A 98 4.62 -5.04 3.56
CA LEU A 98 3.54 -4.76 4.51
C LEU A 98 4.05 -4.86 5.95
N PRO A 99 3.39 -4.25 6.94
CA PRO A 99 3.76 -4.47 8.34
C PRO A 99 3.52 -5.93 8.75
N GLN A 100 4.49 -6.52 9.46
CA GLN A 100 4.36 -7.88 10.00
C GLN A 100 3.15 -8.00 10.91
N PHE A 101 3.03 -7.01 11.80
CA PHE A 101 1.91 -6.85 12.72
C PHE A 101 1.21 -5.53 12.38
N PRO A 102 -0.05 -5.54 11.92
CA PRO A 102 -0.79 -4.30 11.77
C PRO A 102 -1.07 -3.65 13.12
N ASP A 103 -1.36 -2.34 13.10
CA ASP A 103 -1.90 -1.67 14.28
C ASP A 103 -3.13 -2.43 14.81
N GLN A 104 -3.06 -2.77 16.09
CA GLN A 104 -4.16 -3.41 16.80
C GLN A 104 -4.91 -2.34 17.57
N ASP A 105 -6.04 -1.89 17.03
CA ASP A 105 -7.03 -1.17 17.81
C ASP A 105 -7.74 -2.15 18.76
N GLY A 106 -7.08 -2.53 19.87
CA GLY A 106 -7.69 -3.21 21.02
C GLY A 106 -7.28 -4.66 21.28
N ARG A 107 -7.49 -5.10 22.54
CA ARG A 107 -7.03 -6.39 23.12
C ARG A 107 -7.92 -7.62 22.84
N VAL A 108 -8.97 -7.50 22.02
CA VAL A 108 -9.96 -8.58 21.85
C VAL A 108 -10.25 -8.80 20.37
N SER A 109 -9.94 -10.00 19.88
CA SER A 109 -10.04 -10.50 18.48
C SER A 109 -8.95 -10.05 17.51
N ARG A 110 -8.56 -10.94 16.57
CA ARG A 110 -7.78 -10.54 15.39
C ARG A 110 -8.59 -9.45 14.67
N PRO A 111 -8.05 -8.24 14.50
CA PRO A 111 -8.86 -7.15 13.99
C PRO A 111 -9.37 -7.50 12.57
N PRO A 112 -10.63 -7.15 12.22
CA PRO A 112 -11.26 -7.50 10.94
C PRO A 112 -10.47 -7.10 9.69
N ASN A 113 -9.57 -6.13 9.84
CA ASN A 113 -8.64 -5.66 8.85
C ASN A 113 -7.64 -6.75 8.38
N LEU A 114 -7.17 -7.62 9.27
CA LEU A 114 -6.35 -8.80 8.92
C LEU A 114 -7.10 -9.78 8.03
N ILE A 115 -8.41 -9.92 8.24
CA ILE A 115 -9.26 -10.84 7.46
C ILE A 115 -9.42 -10.33 6.02
N GLY A 116 -9.57 -9.00 5.87
CA GLY A 116 -9.55 -8.34 4.56
C GLY A 116 -8.22 -8.51 3.84
N ARG A 117 -7.11 -8.36 4.56
CA ARG A 117 -5.74 -8.59 4.07
C ARG A 117 -5.57 -9.99 3.51
N ASP A 118 -5.78 -11.00 4.35
CA ASP A 118 -5.48 -12.39 4.02
C ASP A 118 -6.30 -12.85 2.82
N ARG A 119 -7.57 -12.39 2.72
CA ARG A 119 -8.42 -12.67 1.56
C ARG A 119 -7.93 -12.00 0.28
N ALA A 120 -7.52 -10.74 0.36
CA ALA A 120 -6.98 -10.01 -0.80
C ALA A 120 -5.71 -10.70 -1.31
N ILE A 121 -4.80 -11.05 -0.40
CA ILE A 121 -3.54 -11.74 -0.72
C ILE A 121 -3.82 -13.11 -1.34
N ALA A 122 -4.69 -13.92 -0.73
CA ALA A 122 -5.06 -15.23 -1.27
C ALA A 122 -5.62 -15.12 -2.69
N THR A 123 -6.55 -14.17 -2.91
CA THR A 123 -7.13 -13.93 -4.25
C THR A 123 -6.06 -13.57 -5.28
N LEU A 124 -5.10 -12.71 -4.93
CA LEU A 124 -4.03 -12.30 -5.84
C LEU A 124 -3.10 -13.47 -6.17
N ARG A 125 -2.73 -14.29 -5.18
CA ARG A 125 -1.88 -15.47 -5.36
C ARG A 125 -2.57 -16.57 -6.16
N GLU A 126 -3.88 -16.76 -5.97
CA GLU A 126 -4.69 -17.70 -6.77
C GLU A 126 -4.72 -17.27 -8.25
N VAL A 127 -4.87 -15.97 -8.50
CA VAL A 127 -4.96 -15.40 -9.85
C VAL A 127 -3.62 -15.38 -10.58
N ALA A 128 -2.51 -15.19 -9.86
CA ALA A 128 -1.17 -15.14 -10.44
C ALA A 128 -0.17 -15.96 -9.61
N PRO A 129 -0.26 -17.30 -9.63
CA PRO A 129 0.62 -18.17 -8.88
C PRO A 129 2.09 -17.92 -9.24
N GLY A 130 2.95 -17.82 -8.22
CA GLY A 130 4.38 -17.56 -8.39
C GLY A 130 4.76 -16.12 -8.78
N ARG A 131 3.78 -15.24 -9.06
CA ARG A 131 4.02 -13.85 -9.48
C ARG A 131 3.58 -12.80 -8.46
N VAL A 132 3.12 -13.23 -7.29
CA VAL A 132 2.73 -12.36 -6.17
C VAL A 132 3.57 -12.69 -4.95
N ALA A 133 4.41 -11.74 -4.54
CA ALA A 133 5.29 -11.87 -3.37
C ALA A 133 5.01 -10.75 -2.38
N ILE A 134 4.92 -11.10 -1.10
CA ILE A 134 4.58 -10.17 -0.02
C ILE A 134 5.49 -10.44 1.16
N TYR A 135 6.17 -9.39 1.63
CA TYR A 135 7.13 -9.45 2.71
C TYR A 135 6.81 -8.42 3.80
N ALA A 136 7.28 -8.69 5.00
CA ALA A 136 7.44 -7.71 6.04
C ALA A 136 8.92 -7.35 6.22
N LEU A 137 9.19 -6.35 7.06
CA LEU A 137 10.54 -5.91 7.37
C LEU A 137 10.88 -6.15 8.83
N GLU A 138 12.15 -6.41 9.10
CA GLU A 138 12.75 -6.37 10.43
C GLU A 138 14.06 -5.57 10.42
N SER A 139 14.43 -5.04 11.59
CA SER A 139 15.70 -4.38 11.81
C SER A 139 16.85 -5.41 11.79
N PRO A 140 18.12 -4.95 11.71
CA PRO A 140 19.28 -5.82 11.87
C PRO A 140 19.31 -6.58 13.21
N THR A 141 18.58 -6.10 14.22
CA THR A 141 18.44 -6.73 15.54
C THR A 141 17.21 -7.64 15.66
N GLY A 142 16.49 -7.89 14.56
CA GLY A 142 15.33 -8.79 14.52
C GLY A 142 14.04 -8.16 15.06
N VAL A 143 13.98 -6.82 15.18
CA VAL A 143 12.77 -6.11 15.62
C VAL A 143 11.90 -5.82 14.39
N PRO A 144 10.62 -6.20 14.37
CA PRO A 144 9.72 -5.90 13.26
C PRO A 144 9.68 -4.39 12.96
N VAL A 145 9.90 -4.02 11.70
CA VAL A 145 9.80 -2.63 11.25
C VAL A 145 8.36 -2.40 10.79
N TYR A 146 7.74 -1.38 11.37
CA TYR A 146 6.37 -1.02 11.01
C TYR A 146 6.34 -0.21 9.72
N VAL A 147 5.82 -0.81 8.65
CA VAL A 147 5.72 -0.19 7.34
C VAL A 147 4.53 0.78 7.35
N HIS A 148 4.82 2.07 7.53
CA HIS A 148 3.84 3.15 7.45
C HIS A 148 3.86 3.88 6.10
N ALA A 149 4.69 3.41 5.16
CA ALA A 149 4.76 3.92 3.81
C ALA A 149 3.40 3.80 3.07
N LYS A 150 3.23 4.66 2.08
CA LYS A 150 2.22 4.56 1.02
C LYS A 150 2.89 4.90 -0.30
N VAL A 151 3.69 3.95 -0.75
CA VAL A 151 4.54 4.09 -1.94
C VAL A 151 4.13 3.04 -2.95
N CYS A 152 4.04 3.43 -4.21
CA CYS A 152 3.85 2.51 -5.31
C CYS A 152 4.74 2.91 -6.48
N VAL A 153 5.38 1.91 -7.10
CA VAL A 153 6.15 2.06 -8.32
C VAL A 153 5.65 1.05 -9.34
N ILE A 154 5.40 1.49 -10.57
CA ILE A 154 4.89 0.65 -11.66
C ILE A 154 5.83 0.77 -12.85
N ASP A 155 6.41 -0.36 -13.26
CA ASP A 155 7.26 -0.54 -14.43
C ASP A 155 8.43 0.44 -14.58
N ASP A 156 8.93 1.00 -13.47
CA ASP A 156 9.91 2.09 -13.49
C ASP A 156 9.46 3.27 -14.37
N GLN A 157 8.15 3.51 -14.53
CA GLN A 157 7.59 4.63 -15.32
C GLN A 157 6.72 5.56 -14.48
N TRP A 158 6.08 5.01 -13.45
CA TRP A 158 5.15 5.74 -12.60
C TRP A 158 5.48 5.45 -11.15
N ALA A 159 5.61 6.50 -10.35
CA ALA A 159 5.76 6.40 -8.91
C ALA A 159 4.73 7.27 -8.20
N SER A 160 4.24 6.83 -7.06
CA SER A 160 3.36 7.62 -6.19
C SER A 160 3.82 7.50 -4.75
N VAL A 161 3.83 8.64 -4.06
CA VAL A 161 4.08 8.77 -2.63
C VAL A 161 2.99 9.64 -2.04
N GLY A 162 2.33 9.19 -0.99
CA GLY A 162 1.20 9.92 -0.42
C GLY A 162 0.83 9.51 1.00
N SER A 163 -0.37 9.92 1.40
CA SER A 163 -1.02 9.47 2.63
C SER A 163 -2.01 8.31 2.39
N ASP A 164 -2.36 8.05 1.13
CA ASP A 164 -3.41 7.12 0.75
C ASP A 164 -2.97 5.67 0.85
N ASN A 165 -3.63 4.91 1.72
CA ASN A 165 -3.41 3.48 1.77
C ASN A 165 -4.10 2.78 0.59
N PHE A 166 -3.64 1.59 0.23
CA PHE A 166 -4.28 0.70 -0.72
C PHE A 166 -5.55 0.02 -0.14
N ASN A 167 -6.52 0.84 0.25
CA ASN A 167 -7.83 0.41 0.71
C ASN A 167 -8.95 1.33 0.17
N ARG A 168 -10.22 0.91 0.31
CA ARG A 168 -11.35 1.70 -0.19
C ARG A 168 -11.53 2.98 0.62
N ARG A 169 -11.21 2.93 1.92
CA ARG A 169 -11.28 4.08 2.82
C ARG A 169 -10.43 5.25 2.31
N SER A 170 -9.14 5.07 2.09
CA SER A 170 -8.24 6.11 1.54
C SER A 170 -8.58 6.48 0.09
N TRP A 171 -9.15 5.57 -0.69
CA TRP A 171 -9.50 5.86 -2.09
C TRP A 171 -10.83 6.61 -2.25
N THR A 172 -11.69 6.64 -1.23
CA THR A 172 -13.06 7.16 -1.40
C THR A 172 -13.61 7.95 -0.22
N HIS A 173 -13.07 7.77 0.99
CA HIS A 173 -13.66 8.21 2.25
C HIS A 173 -12.79 9.17 3.04
N ASP A 174 -11.54 8.83 3.34
CA ASP A 174 -10.65 9.72 4.09
C ASP A 174 -10.11 10.82 3.16
N SER A 175 -9.69 11.94 3.75
CA SER A 175 -9.03 13.00 2.99
C SER A 175 -7.57 12.64 2.79
N GLU A 176 -7.15 12.47 1.54
CA GLU A 176 -5.80 12.02 1.20
C GLU A 176 -5.13 12.93 0.16
N LEU A 177 -3.80 12.94 0.16
CA LEU A 177 -2.97 13.60 -0.84
C LEU A 177 -1.82 12.68 -1.27
N ALA A 178 -1.57 12.61 -2.56
CA ALA A 178 -0.45 11.89 -3.15
C ALA A 178 0.20 12.72 -4.25
N ALA A 179 1.53 12.58 -4.39
CA ALA A 179 2.29 13.09 -5.50
C ALA A 179 2.64 11.92 -6.43
N ALA A 180 2.11 11.96 -7.65
CA ALA A 180 2.41 10.99 -8.70
C ALA A 180 3.46 11.57 -9.67
N VAL A 181 4.54 10.84 -9.90
CA VAL A 181 5.62 11.21 -10.81
C VAL A 181 5.61 10.26 -12.00
N CYS A 182 5.43 10.79 -13.20
CA CYS A 182 5.39 10.04 -14.46
C CYS A 182 6.72 10.19 -15.21
N GLN A 183 7.82 9.71 -14.61
CA GLN A 183 9.15 9.84 -15.17
C GLN A 183 10.00 8.61 -14.84
N SER A 184 10.61 8.02 -15.86
CA SER A 184 11.25 6.71 -15.70
C SER A 184 12.47 6.69 -14.78
N GLY A 185 13.31 7.73 -14.87
CA GLY A 185 14.49 7.88 -14.02
C GLY A 185 14.13 7.92 -12.54
N TYR A 186 13.16 8.76 -12.16
CA TYR A 186 12.72 8.91 -10.77
C TYR A 186 12.10 7.62 -10.22
N ALA A 187 11.19 7.00 -10.99
CA ALA A 187 10.50 5.79 -10.55
C ALA A 187 11.48 4.63 -10.31
N ARG A 188 12.46 4.46 -11.21
CA ARG A 188 13.53 3.46 -11.04
C ARG A 188 14.40 3.76 -9.83
N GLU A 189 14.86 5.00 -9.70
CA GLU A 189 15.74 5.39 -8.59
C GLU A 189 15.06 5.14 -7.24
N LEU A 190 13.79 5.52 -7.10
CA LEU A 190 12.99 5.25 -5.91
C LEU A 190 12.92 3.75 -5.61
N ARG A 191 12.60 2.92 -6.61
CA ARG A 191 12.55 1.46 -6.45
C ARG A 191 13.90 0.88 -6.02
N LEU A 192 15.01 1.32 -6.63
CA LEU A 192 16.35 0.80 -6.34
C LEU A 192 16.85 1.24 -4.96
N ASN A 193 16.56 2.48 -4.55
CA ASN A 193 16.91 2.96 -3.21
C ASN A 193 16.19 2.15 -2.12
N LEU A 194 14.88 1.92 -2.30
CA LEU A 194 14.09 1.07 -1.40
C LEU A 194 14.58 -0.39 -1.43
N ALA A 195 14.88 -0.93 -2.62
CA ALA A 195 15.44 -2.28 -2.75
C ALA A 195 16.78 -2.42 -2.03
N GLY A 196 17.66 -1.41 -2.12
CA GLY A 196 18.95 -1.39 -1.45
C GLY A 196 18.81 -1.44 0.06
N GLU A 197 17.89 -0.65 0.61
CA GLU A 197 17.58 -0.71 2.04
C GLU A 197 17.11 -2.11 2.46
N HIS A 198 16.12 -2.67 1.77
CA HIS A 198 15.48 -3.93 2.20
C HIS A 198 16.38 -5.16 2.02
N LEU A 199 17.31 -5.09 1.06
CA LEU A 199 18.29 -6.14 0.79
C LEU A 199 19.60 -5.95 1.56
N ASP A 200 19.74 -4.86 2.33
CA ASP A 200 21.01 -4.39 2.94
C ASP A 200 22.16 -4.34 1.90
N ARG A 201 21.90 -3.71 0.75
CA ARG A 201 22.87 -3.52 -0.34
C ARG A 201 23.02 -2.03 -0.66
N ALA A 202 24.26 -1.58 -0.82
CA ALA A 202 24.53 -0.21 -1.29
C ALA A 202 24.14 -0.05 -2.77
N VAL A 203 23.66 1.13 -3.14
CA VAL A 203 23.44 1.54 -4.54
C VAL A 203 24.78 1.95 -5.20
N PRO A 204 24.95 1.80 -6.53
CA PRO A 204 23.95 1.37 -7.52
C PRO A 204 23.69 -0.15 -7.52
N LEU A 205 22.48 -0.52 -7.96
CA LEU A 205 22.00 -1.90 -8.04
C LEU A 205 21.69 -2.26 -9.50
N ASP A 206 22.71 -2.18 -10.35
CA ASP A 206 22.58 -2.36 -11.80
C ASP A 206 21.98 -3.73 -12.17
N ASP A 207 22.26 -4.76 -11.37
CA ASP A 207 21.67 -6.10 -11.51
C ASP A 207 20.16 -6.14 -11.27
N LEU A 208 19.60 -5.14 -10.58
CA LEU A 208 18.18 -5.01 -10.29
C LEU A 208 17.48 -3.99 -11.17
N HIS A 209 18.13 -3.47 -12.23
CA HIS A 209 17.46 -2.68 -13.26
C HIS A 209 16.35 -3.49 -13.96
N ASP A 210 16.52 -4.81 -14.06
CA ASP A 210 15.46 -5.73 -14.44
C ASP A 210 14.48 -5.93 -13.26
N PRO A 211 13.21 -5.54 -13.38
CA PRO A 211 12.23 -5.69 -12.32
C PRO A 211 12.00 -7.15 -11.88
N VAL A 212 12.17 -8.13 -12.78
CA VAL A 212 12.01 -9.56 -12.44
C VAL A 212 13.15 -10.02 -11.55
N ARG A 213 14.38 -9.51 -11.76
CA ARG A 213 15.52 -9.81 -10.87
C ARG A 213 15.31 -9.26 -9.47
N MET A 214 14.66 -8.12 -9.30
CA MET A 214 14.27 -7.61 -7.98
C MET A 214 13.29 -8.57 -7.28
N PHE A 215 12.29 -9.08 -8.00
CA PHE A 215 11.34 -10.06 -7.47
C PHE A 215 12.03 -11.31 -6.92
N THR A 216 12.98 -11.87 -7.70
CA THR A 216 13.78 -13.03 -7.27
C THR A 216 14.72 -12.68 -6.11
N ALA A 217 15.42 -11.54 -6.15
CA ALA A 217 16.34 -11.13 -5.10
C ALA A 217 15.65 -10.96 -3.74
N PHE A 218 14.43 -10.42 -3.74
CA PHE A 218 13.61 -10.32 -2.52
C PHE A 218 13.24 -11.70 -1.97
N ALA A 219 12.83 -12.63 -2.84
CA ALA A 219 12.51 -14.00 -2.44
C ALA A 219 13.73 -14.72 -1.85
N ASP A 220 14.89 -14.61 -2.50
CA ASP A 220 16.12 -15.24 -2.03
C ASP A 220 16.60 -14.65 -0.70
N SER A 221 16.51 -13.32 -0.53
CA SER A 221 16.82 -12.64 0.72
C SER A 221 15.92 -13.11 1.86
N ALA A 222 14.60 -13.11 1.65
CA ALA A 222 13.64 -13.55 2.64
C ALA A 222 13.84 -15.03 3.02
N ALA A 223 14.07 -15.90 2.03
CA ALA A 223 14.29 -17.32 2.25
C ALA A 223 15.61 -17.60 3.00
N ARG A 224 16.69 -16.87 2.69
CA ARG A 224 17.96 -16.99 3.44
C ARG A 224 17.77 -16.60 4.91
N LEU A 225 17.13 -15.46 5.17
CA LEU A 225 16.89 -14.99 6.52
C LEU A 225 15.96 -15.94 7.28
N GLN A 226 14.90 -16.45 6.64
CA GLN A 226 14.02 -17.45 7.24
C GLN A 226 14.75 -18.74 7.61
N ARG A 227 15.62 -19.28 6.74
CA ARG A 227 16.42 -20.46 7.06
C ARG A 227 17.33 -20.26 8.27
N TRP A 228 17.88 -19.05 8.45
CA TRP A 228 18.70 -18.74 9.63
C TRP A 228 17.87 -18.77 10.91
N TYR A 229 16.66 -18.21 10.90
CA TYR A 229 15.71 -18.32 12.02
C TYR A 229 15.29 -19.78 12.28
N ASP A 230 14.92 -20.52 11.24
CA ASP A 230 14.49 -21.92 11.35
C ASP A 230 15.62 -22.82 11.88
N GLY A 231 16.88 -22.46 11.57
CA GLY A 231 18.08 -23.10 12.08
C GLY A 231 18.50 -22.68 13.49
N GLY A 232 17.65 -21.94 14.23
CA GLY A 232 17.91 -21.53 15.61
C GLY A 232 18.87 -20.35 15.75
N CYS A 233 18.97 -19.50 14.73
CA CYS A 233 19.80 -18.29 14.72
C CYS A 233 21.30 -18.56 14.91
N VAL A 234 21.78 -19.72 14.45
CA VAL A 234 23.19 -20.13 14.56
C VAL A 234 24.04 -19.52 13.45
N GLY A 235 25.20 -18.97 13.82
CA GLY A 235 26.15 -18.37 12.87
C GLY A 235 25.82 -16.91 12.52
N VAL A 236 26.49 -16.40 11.49
CA VAL A 236 26.33 -15.00 11.05
C VAL A 236 24.93 -14.83 10.43
N ARG A 237 24.17 -13.83 10.92
CA ARG A 237 22.88 -13.45 10.35
C ARG A 237 23.08 -13.04 8.88
N PRO A 238 22.31 -13.60 7.92
CA PRO A 238 22.41 -13.19 6.53
C PRO A 238 21.95 -11.73 6.34
N PRO A 239 22.45 -11.03 5.31
CA PRO A 239 22.02 -9.68 5.00
C PRO A 239 20.57 -9.65 4.50
N GLY A 240 19.90 -8.51 4.73
CA GLY A 240 18.53 -8.26 4.35
C GLY A 240 17.58 -8.16 5.53
N ARG A 241 16.42 -7.57 5.25
CA ARG A 241 15.37 -7.22 6.22
C ARG A 241 14.05 -7.94 5.98
N LEU A 242 13.94 -8.65 4.85
CA LEU A 242 12.68 -9.20 4.38
C LEU A 242 12.30 -10.47 5.14
N ARG A 243 11.08 -10.49 5.67
CA ARG A 243 10.47 -11.65 6.34
C ARG A 243 9.21 -12.07 5.59
N PRO A 244 8.95 -13.37 5.38
CA PRO A 244 7.65 -13.81 4.89
C PRO A 244 6.53 -13.31 5.81
N VAL A 245 5.45 -12.77 5.24
CA VAL A 245 4.27 -12.42 6.04
C VAL A 245 3.55 -13.72 6.42
N ASN A 246 3.33 -13.93 7.72
CA ASN A 246 2.58 -15.07 8.21
C ASN A 246 1.08 -14.88 7.92
N ASP A 247 0.57 -15.68 6.97
CA ASP A 247 -0.86 -15.76 6.67
C ASP A 247 -1.52 -16.70 7.68
N GLY A 248 -2.02 -16.14 8.79
CA GLY A 248 -2.68 -16.97 9.78
C GLY A 248 -4.04 -17.46 9.26
N THR A 249 -4.21 -18.78 9.09
CA THR A 249 -5.52 -19.37 8.72
C THR A 249 -6.60 -19.03 9.77
N LEU A 250 -7.74 -18.51 9.32
CA LEU A 250 -8.89 -18.20 10.17
C LEU A 250 -9.90 -19.34 10.17
N ALA A 251 -10.58 -19.55 11.30
CA ALA A 251 -11.71 -20.46 11.37
C ALA A 251 -12.92 -19.91 10.56
N PRO A 252 -13.74 -20.75 9.91
CA PRO A 252 -14.79 -20.32 8.99
C PRO A 252 -15.85 -19.38 9.58
N LEU A 253 -16.24 -19.57 10.85
CA LEU A 253 -17.28 -18.76 11.52
C LEU A 253 -16.82 -17.34 11.85
N THR A 254 -15.53 -17.16 12.19
CA THR A 254 -14.92 -15.84 12.43
C THR A 254 -14.93 -14.98 11.15
N ARG A 255 -14.93 -15.61 9.97
CA ARG A 255 -14.86 -14.96 8.66
C ARG A 255 -16.10 -14.13 8.33
N VAL A 256 -17.31 -14.57 8.70
CA VAL A 256 -18.56 -13.96 8.25
C VAL A 256 -18.84 -12.64 8.97
N TRP A 257 -18.88 -12.65 10.30
CA TRP A 257 -19.18 -11.44 11.09
C TRP A 257 -18.09 -10.38 10.98
N ALA A 258 -16.81 -10.79 10.91
CA ALA A 258 -15.71 -9.87 10.73
C ALA A 258 -15.78 -9.13 9.38
N THR A 259 -16.26 -9.79 8.31
CA THR A 259 -16.39 -9.14 7.00
C THR A 259 -17.40 -7.98 7.02
N VAL A 260 -18.51 -8.13 7.73
CA VAL A 260 -19.54 -7.06 7.86
C VAL A 260 -18.99 -5.89 8.67
N LEU A 261 -18.39 -6.16 9.83
CA LEU A 261 -17.79 -5.13 10.68
C LEU A 261 -16.64 -4.40 9.95
N TYR A 262 -15.84 -5.13 9.19
CA TYR A 262 -14.77 -4.59 8.36
C TYR A 262 -15.30 -3.55 7.36
N HIS A 263 -16.32 -3.88 6.56
CA HIS A 263 -16.84 -2.96 5.55
C HIS A 263 -17.58 -1.74 6.11
N LEU A 264 -18.12 -1.82 7.32
CA LEU A 264 -18.87 -0.72 7.93
C LEU A 264 -17.97 0.22 8.73
N VAL A 265 -16.97 -0.31 9.42
CA VAL A 265 -16.17 0.45 10.41
C VAL A 265 -14.75 0.69 9.93
N TYR A 266 -14.11 -0.30 9.31
CA TYR A 266 -12.68 -0.23 8.98
C TYR A 266 -12.40 0.19 7.53
N ASP A 267 -13.28 -0.18 6.58
CA ASP A 267 -13.15 0.13 5.15
C ASP A 267 -14.45 0.71 4.56
N PRO A 268 -14.95 1.86 5.09
CA PRO A 268 -16.20 2.47 4.64
C PRO A 268 -16.12 2.95 3.19
N ASP A 269 -17.26 2.95 2.51
CA ASP A 269 -17.37 3.39 1.12
C ASP A 269 -17.80 4.87 1.05
N GLY A 270 -16.89 5.78 0.72
CA GLY A 270 -17.19 7.21 0.60
C GLY A 270 -17.73 7.66 -0.77
N ARG A 271 -18.02 6.71 -1.68
CA ARG A 271 -18.55 7.03 -3.02
C ARG A 271 -20.03 7.42 -2.98
N PRO A 272 -20.52 8.28 -3.90
CA PRO A 272 -21.95 8.50 -4.11
C PRO A 272 -22.63 7.22 -4.61
N ILE A 273 -23.94 7.08 -4.35
CA ILE A 273 -24.72 5.88 -4.69
C ILE A 273 -24.54 5.46 -6.16
N LYS A 274 -24.57 6.42 -7.10
CA LYS A 274 -24.35 6.16 -8.54
C LYS A 274 -23.03 5.43 -8.84
N HIS A 275 -21.94 5.82 -8.18
CA HIS A 275 -20.62 5.20 -8.36
C HIS A 275 -20.53 3.84 -7.66
N ARG A 276 -21.20 3.67 -6.52
CA ARG A 276 -21.30 2.36 -5.85
C ARG A 276 -21.99 1.34 -6.75
N MET A 277 -23.12 1.73 -7.36
CA MET A 277 -23.87 0.89 -8.28
C MET A 277 -23.07 0.54 -9.55
N GLY A 278 -22.31 1.51 -10.08
CA GLY A 278 -21.45 1.31 -11.25
C GLY A 278 -20.10 0.65 -10.97
N ARG A 279 -19.79 0.31 -9.71
CA ARG A 279 -18.48 -0.20 -9.26
C ARG A 279 -17.29 0.65 -9.76
N SER A 280 -17.50 1.95 -9.92
CA SER A 280 -16.51 2.91 -10.41
C SER A 280 -16.03 3.84 -9.29
N PHE A 281 -14.94 4.56 -9.57
CA PHE A 281 -14.40 5.63 -8.70
C PHE A 281 -14.76 7.01 -9.27
#